data_AF-A0AAC9QXI5-F1
#
_entry.id   AF-A0AAC9QXI5-F1
#
_cell.length_a   1.000
_cell.length_b   1.000
_cell.length_c   1.000
_cell.angle_alpha   90.00
_cell.angle_beta   90.00
_cell.angle_gamma   90.00
#
_symmetry.space_group_name_H-M   'P 1'
#
loop_
_entity.id
_entity.type
_entity.pdbx_description
1 polymer ?
#
loop_
_entity_poly.entity_id
_entity_poly.type
_entity_poly.pdbx_seq_one_letter_code
_entity_poly.pdbx_strand_id
1 'polypeptide(L)'
;MSFFKEIRYLFEWLEDHELSPGAFFLWVVLMVFNSWCALLTTSGEWLWRVEFIIGNKRIIDVMHCSERQMMRYRQELEAKGRIIYQKGSAQGAGIYTMIPLRPNVEPREIRHVLSEKVTIVYDYVGNPESFSLEPGKDAGKSYPQA
;
A
#
# COMPACT_ATOMS: atom_id res chain seq x y z
N MET A 1 -5.73 2.30 -4.44
CA MET A 1 -4.87 1.23 -5.01
C MET A 1 -5.51 -0.15 -4.77
N SER A 2 -5.23 -1.18 -5.59
CA SER A 2 -5.77 -2.55 -5.39
C SER A 2 -4.72 -3.60 -5.76
N PHE A 3 -4.46 -4.59 -4.88
CA PHE A 3 -3.40 -5.58 -5.06
C PHE A 3 -3.42 -6.28 -6.43
N PHE A 4 -4.54 -6.89 -6.80
CA PHE A 4 -4.63 -7.63 -8.07
C PHE A 4 -4.49 -6.73 -9.30
N LYS A 5 -4.99 -5.49 -9.21
CA LYS A 5 -4.83 -4.52 -10.30
C LYS A 5 -3.36 -4.13 -10.44
N GLU A 6 -2.69 -3.80 -9.33
CA GLU A 6 -1.26 -3.46 -9.36
C GLU A 6 -0.39 -4.62 -9.88
N ILE A 7 -0.69 -5.87 -9.52
CA ILE A 7 0.02 -7.04 -10.07
C ILE A 7 -0.14 -7.08 -11.59
N ARG A 8 -1.35 -6.89 -12.12
CA ARG A 8 -1.56 -6.85 -13.57
C ARG A 8 -0.70 -5.77 -14.23
N TYR A 9 -0.74 -4.53 -13.73
CA TYR A 9 0.06 -3.44 -14.28
C TYR A 9 1.57 -3.63 -14.07
N LEU A 10 1.99 -4.40 -13.05
CA LEU A 10 3.39 -4.79 -12.88
C LEU A 10 3.83 -5.72 -14.00
N PHE A 11 3.01 -6.71 -14.37
CA PHE A 11 3.33 -7.60 -15.49
C PHE A 11 3.37 -6.83 -16.82
N GLU A 12 2.43 -5.91 -17.06
CA GLU A 12 2.49 -5.01 -18.23
C GLU A 12 3.79 -4.19 -18.23
N TRP A 13 4.20 -3.64 -17.09
CA TRP A 13 5.44 -2.87 -16.97
C TRP A 13 6.71 -3.73 -17.17
N LEU A 14 6.67 -5.00 -16.75
CA LEU A 14 7.77 -5.97 -16.92
C LEU A 14 7.98 -6.42 -18.37
N GLU A 15 7.08 -6.09 -19.30
CA GLU A 15 7.29 -6.37 -20.74
C GLU A 15 8.48 -5.59 -21.30
N ASP A 16 8.71 -4.36 -20.81
CA ASP A 16 9.78 -3.46 -21.26
C ASP A 16 10.86 -3.21 -20.19
N HIS A 17 10.71 -3.79 -19.00
CA HIS A 17 11.60 -3.56 -17.86
C HIS A 17 11.96 -4.85 -17.14
N GLU A 18 13.18 -4.91 -16.62
CA GLU A 18 13.64 -6.03 -15.83
C GLU A 18 13.70 -5.71 -14.33
N LEU A 19 13.35 -6.71 -13.52
CA LEU A 19 13.65 -6.78 -12.10
C LEU A 19 14.34 -8.10 -11.79
N SER A 20 15.32 -8.07 -10.89
CA SER A 20 15.85 -9.27 -10.30
C SER A 20 14.75 -10.03 -9.55
N PRO A 21 14.81 -11.37 -9.48
CA PRO A 21 13.79 -12.15 -8.76
C PRO A 21 13.61 -11.70 -7.30
N GLY A 22 14.69 -11.25 -6.67
CA GLY A 22 14.65 -10.71 -5.30
C GLY A 22 13.98 -9.35 -5.20
N ALA A 23 14.19 -8.45 -6.17
CA ALA A 23 13.49 -7.16 -6.21
C ALA A 23 12.00 -7.33 -6.50
N PHE A 24 11.64 -8.21 -7.44
CA PHE A 24 10.24 -8.59 -7.67
C PHE A 24 9.60 -9.14 -6.39
N PHE A 25 10.25 -10.09 -5.71
CA PHE A 25 9.70 -10.67 -4.49
C PHE A 25 9.58 -9.63 -3.37
N LEU A 26 10.58 -8.75 -3.20
CA LEU A 26 10.49 -7.65 -2.24
C LEU A 26 9.29 -6.74 -2.55
N TRP A 27 9.06 -6.39 -3.82
CA TRP A 27 7.92 -5.56 -4.21
C TRP A 27 6.59 -6.20 -3.81
N VAL A 28 6.42 -7.51 -4.05
CA VAL A 28 5.22 -8.25 -3.63
C VAL A 28 5.07 -8.28 -2.11
N VAL A 29 6.15 -8.52 -1.37
CA VAL A 29 6.16 -8.50 0.10
C VAL A 29 5.74 -7.12 0.63
N LEU A 30 6.26 -6.04 0.06
CA LEU A 30 5.89 -4.68 0.43
C LEU A 30 4.42 -4.38 0.13
N MET A 31 3.89 -4.87 -1.00
CA MET A 31 2.47 -4.76 -1.32
C MET A 31 1.58 -5.45 -0.27
N VAL A 32 1.94 -6.67 0.15
CA VAL A 32 1.20 -7.40 1.20
C VAL A 32 1.24 -6.65 2.54
N PHE A 33 2.40 -6.13 2.94
CA PHE A 33 2.49 -5.37 4.17
C PHE A 33 1.72 -4.04 4.11
N ASN A 34 1.72 -3.35 2.97
CA ASN A 34 0.90 -2.15 2.79
C ASN A 34 -0.59 -2.49 2.92
N SER A 35 -1.04 -3.59 2.32
CA SER A 35 -2.44 -4.02 2.40
C SER A 35 -2.90 -4.30 3.83
N TRP A 36 -2.03 -4.82 4.69
CA TRP A 36 -2.35 -5.03 6.12
C TRP A 36 -2.52 -3.73 6.90
N CYS A 37 -2.01 -2.62 6.37
CA CYS A 37 -2.14 -1.29 6.96
C CYS A 37 -3.20 -0.43 6.25
N ALA A 38 -3.98 -1.01 5.33
CA ALA A 38 -5.05 -0.31 4.65
C ALA A 38 -6.16 0.10 5.64
N LEU A 39 -6.82 1.20 5.33
CA LEU A 39 -7.89 1.78 6.13
C LEU A 39 -9.23 1.47 5.48
N LEU A 40 -10.18 0.97 6.26
CA LEU A 40 -11.54 0.71 5.79
C LEU A 40 -12.36 1.99 5.87
N THR A 41 -12.94 2.42 4.75
CA THR A 41 -13.89 3.54 4.71
C THR A 41 -15.27 3.11 5.21
N THR A 42 -16.12 4.08 5.51
CA THR A 42 -17.54 3.84 5.85
C THR A 42 -18.35 3.29 4.69
N SER A 43 -17.91 3.51 3.45
CA SER A 43 -18.45 2.88 2.25
C SER A 43 -17.98 1.43 2.03
N GLY A 44 -17.09 0.92 2.87
CA GLY A 44 -16.56 -0.45 2.78
C GLY A 44 -15.36 -0.61 1.84
N GLU A 45 -14.76 0.48 1.39
CA GLU A 45 -13.57 0.46 0.53
C GLU A 45 -12.28 0.44 1.35
N TRP A 46 -11.29 -0.34 0.91
CA TRP A 46 -9.97 -0.37 1.54
C TRP A 46 -9.03 0.62 0.87
N LEU A 47 -8.67 1.67 1.60
CA LEU A 47 -7.72 2.70 1.17
C LEU A 47 -6.32 2.38 1.66
N TRP A 48 -5.41 2.21 0.71
CA TRP A 48 -4.02 1.85 0.97
C TRP A 48 -3.22 3.08 1.36
N ARG A 49 -2.36 2.98 2.37
CA ARG A 49 -1.57 4.11 2.82
C ARG A 49 -0.46 4.42 1.81
N VAL A 50 -0.17 5.71 1.63
CA VAL A 50 0.99 6.14 0.83
C VAL A 50 2.26 5.69 1.54
N GLU A 51 2.40 6.06 2.82
CA GLU A 51 3.54 5.67 3.66
C GLU A 51 3.17 4.61 4.71
N PHE A 52 4.06 3.63 4.87
CA PHE A 52 3.97 2.55 5.84
C PHE A 52 5.34 2.16 6.38
N ILE A 53 5.38 1.67 7.61
CA ILE A 53 6.62 1.41 8.36
C ILE A 53 6.80 -0.09 8.55
N ILE A 54 7.98 -0.61 8.23
CA ILE A 54 8.32 -2.04 8.39
C ILE A 54 9.73 -2.20 8.93
N GLY A 55 9.88 -3.02 9.98
CA GLY A 55 11.19 -3.45 10.48
C GLY A 55 11.98 -4.27 9.46
N ASN A 56 13.25 -3.95 9.22
CA ASN A 56 14.11 -4.70 8.30
C ASN A 56 14.12 -6.22 8.60
N LYS A 57 14.15 -6.59 9.88
CA LYS A 57 14.11 -7.99 10.32
C LYS A 57 12.89 -8.74 9.78
N ARG A 58 11.71 -8.11 9.75
CA ARG A 58 10.48 -8.73 9.24
C ARG A 58 10.58 -9.06 7.75
N ILE A 59 11.20 -8.17 6.97
CA ILE A 59 11.43 -8.37 5.52
C ILE A 59 12.44 -9.51 5.31
N ILE A 60 13.56 -9.47 6.04
CA ILE A 60 14.60 -10.51 6.00
C ILE A 60 14.03 -11.89 6.33
N ASP A 61 13.22 -11.99 7.39
CA ASP A 61 12.63 -13.25 7.84
C ASP A 61 11.65 -13.82 6.81
N VAL A 62 10.82 -12.98 6.17
CA VAL A 62 9.86 -13.40 5.12
C VAL A 62 10.57 -13.76 3.82
N MET A 63 11.59 -13.01 3.43
CA MET A 63 12.30 -13.22 2.17
C MET A 63 13.40 -14.30 2.27
N HIS A 64 13.72 -14.76 3.48
CA HIS A 64 14.84 -15.67 3.76
C HIS A 64 16.15 -15.20 3.11
N CYS A 65 16.48 -13.92 3.26
CA CYS A 65 17.67 -13.32 2.66
C CYS A 65 18.51 -12.53 3.66
N SER A 66 19.78 -12.30 3.35
CA SER A 66 20.65 -11.43 4.17
C SER A 66 20.24 -9.96 4.07
N GLU A 67 20.62 -9.15 5.07
CA GLU A 67 20.40 -7.70 5.06
C GLU A 67 21.01 -7.04 3.81
N ARG A 68 22.21 -7.46 3.40
CA ARG A 68 22.86 -6.97 2.17
C ARG A 68 22.03 -7.26 0.92
N GLN A 69 21.44 -8.45 0.81
CA GLN A 69 20.55 -8.80 -0.31
C GLN A 69 19.29 -7.94 -0.29
N MET A 70 18.64 -7.80 0.86
CA MET A 70 17.45 -6.96 1.02
C MET A 70 17.74 -5.50 0.62
N MET A 71 18.87 -4.93 1.07
CA MET A 71 19.29 -3.59 0.69
C MET A 71 19.50 -3.44 -0.82
N ARG A 72 20.11 -4.44 -1.48
CA ARG A 72 20.28 -4.45 -2.94
C ARG A 72 18.94 -4.45 -3.66
N TYR A 73 18.01 -5.33 -3.25
CA TYR A 73 16.67 -5.40 -3.84
C TYR A 73 15.90 -4.09 -3.68
N ARG A 74 16.02 -3.45 -2.52
CA ARG A 74 15.43 -2.14 -2.25
C ARG A 74 16.01 -1.06 -3.18
N GLN A 75 17.33 -0.96 -3.28
CA GLN A 75 18.00 0.00 -4.16
C GLN A 75 17.58 -0.17 -5.62
N GLU A 76 17.41 -1.42 -6.07
CA GLU A 76 16.92 -1.72 -7.40
C GLU A 76 15.49 -1.20 -7.61
N LEU A 77 14.58 -1.45 -6.67
CA LEU A 77 13.21 -0.95 -6.75
C LEU A 77 13.14 0.60 -6.71
N GLU A 78 13.99 1.26 -5.92
CA GLU A 78 14.11 2.72 -5.93
C GLU A 78 14.62 3.23 -7.28
N ALA A 79 15.67 2.61 -7.83
CA ALA A 79 16.24 2.98 -9.13
C ALA A 79 15.24 2.80 -10.29
N LYS A 80 14.31 1.83 -10.18
CA LYS A 80 13.23 1.59 -11.15
C LYS A 80 11.97 2.41 -10.85
N GLY A 81 12.00 3.30 -9.86
CA GLY A 81 10.88 4.15 -9.47
C GLY A 81 9.64 3.37 -9.06
N ARG A 82 9.82 2.19 -8.44
CA ARG A 82 8.71 1.36 -7.94
C ARG A 82 8.40 1.64 -6.47
N ILE A 83 9.38 2.12 -5.72
CA ILE A 83 9.24 2.52 -4.32
C ILE A 83 10.04 3.80 -4.04
N ILE A 84 9.70 4.46 -2.94
CA ILE A 84 10.57 5.43 -2.26
C ILE A 84 10.88 4.85 -0.87
N TYR A 85 12.15 4.85 -0.48
CA TYR A 85 12.55 4.43 0.85
C TYR A 85 13.12 5.58 1.66
N GLN A 86 12.76 5.62 2.95
CA GLN A 86 13.39 6.47 3.93
C GLN A 86 13.82 5.65 5.14
N LYS A 87 14.98 5.99 5.69
CA LYS A 87 15.45 5.40 6.94
C LYS A 87 14.60 5.93 8.09
N GLY A 88 13.92 5.04 8.81
CA GLY A 88 13.15 5.40 10.00
C GLY A 88 14.05 5.71 11.20
N SER A 89 13.50 6.46 12.15
CA SER A 89 14.18 6.88 13.39
C SER A 89 14.25 5.79 14.47
N ALA A 90 13.44 4.73 14.37
CA ALA A 90 13.33 3.69 15.38
C ALA A 90 13.93 2.34 14.92
N GLN A 91 14.89 1.81 15.69
CA GLN A 91 15.33 0.40 15.71
C GLN A 91 15.41 -0.34 14.36
N GLY A 92 15.89 0.32 13.30
CA GLY A 92 16.07 -0.32 11.98
C GLY A 92 14.77 -0.53 11.18
N ALA A 93 13.70 0.20 11.49
CA ALA A 93 12.51 0.25 10.65
C ALA A 93 12.71 1.17 9.43
N GLY A 94 12.23 0.71 8.28
CA GLY A 94 12.13 1.48 7.05
C GLY A 94 10.76 2.11 6.88
N ILE A 95 10.70 3.32 6.35
CA ILE A 95 9.48 3.94 5.85
C ILE A 95 9.47 3.71 4.33
N TYR A 96 8.39 3.14 3.82
CA TYR A 96 8.23 2.83 2.42
C TYR A 96 7.04 3.57 1.84
N THR A 97 7.19 4.05 0.61
CA THR A 97 6.09 4.46 -0.26
C THR A 97 6.07 3.55 -1.47
N MET A 98 4.96 2.87 -1.73
CA MET A 98 4.75 2.15 -2.99
C MET A 98 4.36 3.15 -4.06
N ILE A 99 5.01 3.15 -5.22
CA ILE A 99 4.61 3.99 -6.35
C ILE A 99 3.59 3.19 -7.18
N PRO A 100 2.33 3.65 -7.31
CA PRO A 100 1.32 2.95 -8.09
C PRO A 100 1.74 2.83 -9.55
N LEU A 101 1.55 1.65 -10.12
CA LEU A 101 1.66 1.42 -11.56
C LEU A 101 0.36 1.77 -12.28
N ARG A 102 -0.78 1.59 -11.60
CA ARG A 102 -2.08 1.87 -12.18
C ARG A 102 -2.25 3.37 -12.44
N PRO A 103 -2.70 3.78 -13.64
CA PRO A 103 -3.05 5.17 -13.91
C PRO A 103 -4.24 5.63 -13.07
N ASN A 104 -4.32 6.95 -12.83
CA ASN A 104 -5.40 7.61 -12.07
C ASN A 104 -5.47 7.18 -10.60
N VAL A 105 -4.34 6.81 -9.99
CA VAL A 105 -4.21 6.59 -8.55
C VAL A 105 -3.32 7.68 -7.97
N GLU A 106 -3.86 8.49 -7.07
CA GLU A 106 -3.14 9.64 -6.50
C GLU A 106 -3.19 9.67 -4.97
N PRO A 107 -2.17 10.25 -4.32
CA PRO A 107 -2.21 10.57 -2.91
C PRO A 107 -3.36 11.51 -2.56
N ARG A 108 -4.10 11.18 -1.50
CA ARG A 108 -5.15 12.02 -0.94
C ARG A 108 -5.08 12.03 0.57
N GLU A 109 -5.28 13.20 1.16
CA GLU A 109 -5.45 13.33 2.60
C GLU A 109 -6.84 12.87 3.03
N ILE A 110 -6.88 11.98 4.02
CA ILE A 110 -8.11 11.60 4.71
C ILE A 110 -7.99 11.95 6.19
N ARG A 111 -9.04 12.57 6.72
CA ARG A 111 -9.20 12.85 8.16
C ARG A 111 -9.94 11.71 8.80
N HIS A 112 -9.36 11.16 9.87
CA HIS A 112 -10.03 10.12 10.65
C HIS A 112 -11.23 10.74 11.37
N VAL A 113 -12.40 10.09 11.34
CA VAL A 113 -13.60 10.68 11.97
C VAL A 113 -13.56 10.66 13.50
N LEU A 114 -12.81 9.72 14.08
CA LEU A 114 -12.68 9.57 15.53
C LEU A 114 -11.40 10.20 16.09
N SER A 115 -10.56 10.83 15.26
CA SER A 115 -9.33 11.49 15.72
C SER A 115 -8.93 12.62 14.78
N GLU A 116 -8.31 13.69 15.28
CA GLU A 116 -7.76 14.77 14.44
C GLU A 116 -6.57 14.34 13.54
N LYS A 117 -6.24 13.04 13.55
CA LYS A 117 -5.19 12.47 12.71
C LYS A 117 -5.55 12.57 11.24
N VAL A 118 -4.59 13.02 10.45
CA VAL A 118 -4.60 12.97 9.00
C VAL A 118 -3.72 11.81 8.55
N THR A 119 -4.19 11.03 7.58
CA THR A 119 -3.38 10.02 6.88
C THR A 119 -3.45 10.28 5.38
N ILE A 120 -2.34 10.08 4.68
CA ILE A 120 -2.31 10.11 3.22
C ILE A 120 -2.51 8.69 2.69
N VAL A 121 -3.49 8.52 1.80
CA VAL A 121 -3.86 7.25 1.17
C VAL A 121 -3.91 7.39 -0.35
N TYR A 122 -3.84 6.26 -1.05
CA TYR A 122 -4.05 6.20 -2.49
C TYR A 122 -5.51 6.03 -2.85
N ASP A 123 -6.05 7.00 -3.58
CA ASP A 123 -7.44 7.03 -4.06
C ASP A 123 -7.49 7.18 -5.60
N TYR A 124 -8.66 6.96 -6.20
CA TYR A 124 -8.86 7.10 -7.63
C TYR A 124 -9.23 8.53 -8.02
N VAL A 125 -8.53 9.08 -9.01
CA VAL A 125 -8.85 10.38 -9.59
C VAL A 125 -10.20 10.29 -10.31
N GLY A 126 -11.13 11.18 -9.96
CA GLY A 126 -12.44 11.24 -10.60
C GLY A 126 -13.49 10.25 -10.09
N ASN A 127 -13.29 9.64 -8.92
CA ASN A 127 -14.38 8.92 -8.23
C ASN A 127 -15.35 9.94 -7.58
N PRO A 128 -16.59 10.09 -8.08
CA PRO A 128 -17.53 11.09 -7.55
C PRO A 128 -18.12 10.70 -6.18
N GLU A 129 -17.89 9.48 -5.70
CA GLU A 129 -18.39 9.00 -4.41
C GLU A 129 -17.26 8.80 -3.39
N SER A 130 -16.40 9.79 -3.18
CA SER A 130 -15.49 9.72 -2.03
C SER A 130 -16.24 10.09 -0.76
N PHE A 131 -16.81 9.07 -0.14
CA PHE A 131 -17.62 9.08 1.07
C PHE A 131 -16.89 9.72 2.26
N SER A 132 -17.58 10.66 2.93
CA SER A 132 -17.29 11.07 4.30
C SER A 132 -17.27 9.83 5.21
N LEU A 133 -16.31 9.75 6.12
CA LEU A 133 -16.20 8.68 7.13
C LEU A 133 -17.29 8.77 8.23
N GLU A 134 -18.49 9.22 7.90
CA GLU A 134 -19.65 9.20 8.82
C GLU A 134 -20.30 7.80 8.78
N PRO A 135 -20.63 7.19 9.92
CA PRO A 135 -21.57 6.08 9.92
C PRO A 135 -22.93 6.62 9.49
N GLY A 136 -23.42 6.16 8.34
CA GLY A 136 -24.79 6.44 7.92
C GLY A 136 -25.77 5.95 8.99
N LYS A 137 -26.39 6.88 9.72
CA LYS A 137 -27.69 6.64 10.33
C LYS A 137 -28.69 6.50 9.18
N ASP A 138 -29.12 5.27 8.94
CA ASP A 138 -30.45 4.88 8.44
C ASP A 138 -30.38 3.41 8.02
N ALA A 139 -31.41 2.59 8.10
CA ALA A 139 -32.71 2.63 8.75
C ALA A 139 -33.15 1.16 8.72
N GLY A 140 -33.97 0.74 9.69
CA GLY A 140 -34.33 -0.65 9.90
C GLY A 140 -34.67 -1.44 8.62
N LYS A 141 -34.00 -2.58 8.45
CA LYS A 141 -34.51 -3.68 7.65
C LYS A 141 -34.48 -4.95 8.49
N SER A 142 -35.67 -5.38 8.88
CA SER A 142 -35.94 -6.69 9.44
C SER A 142 -35.57 -7.76 8.41
N TYR A 143 -34.71 -8.70 8.79
CA TYR A 143 -34.47 -9.91 8.01
C TYR A 143 -35.41 -11.01 8.53
N PRO A 144 -36.14 -11.74 7.67
CA PRO A 144 -36.92 -12.88 8.10
C PRO A 144 -35.99 -14.01 8.53
N GLN A 145 -36.29 -14.61 9.69
CA GLN A 145 -35.64 -15.83 10.15
C GLN A 145 -36.17 -17.03 9.36
N ALA A 146 -35.25 -17.91 8.95
CA ALA A 146 -35.56 -19.26 8.51
C ALA A 146 -35.73 -20.18 9.72
#